data_AF-A0ABD2JZP9-F1
#
_entry.id   AF-A0ABD2JZP9-F1
#
_cell.length_a   1.000
_cell.length_b   1.000
_cell.length_c   1.000
_cell.angle_alpha   90.00
_cell.angle_beta   90.00
_cell.angle_gamma   90.00
#
_symmetry.space_group_name_H-M   'P 1'
#
loop_
_entity.id
_entity.type
_entity.pdbx_description
1 polymer ?
#
loop_
_entity_poly.entity_id
_entity_poly.type
_entity_poly.pdbx_seq_one_letter_code
_entity_poly.pdbx_strand_id
1 'polypeptide(L)'
;MLDRVQLKTNGEITIWKAALRWADEKCRENGEECSAKNQRLKLGPALYKIRFTHMPKEEFAKEIVPSGVLTMAELISVLLFHAHPNRGIFVPYPLKFSTQRRTLSKHIDAYVCPVLTLRVDHLSAFVREGSDRRISDAVHIKGLPWMILAALVSDPSTKEKFLGFYLRCGEENDSEWSCFCSATFRIVSQKESKKDFSRKLCHFFHANSADRCGFYNFMTIERLMNQRNGWYDSEKDCAVLEVDIDMTNAAAATNGTQKRRWSDAF
;
A
#
# COMPACT_ATOMS: atom_id res chain seq x y z
N MET A 1 -18.08 -23.30 9.54
CA MET A 1 -18.72 -22.16 8.82
C MET A 1 -17.70 -21.11 8.34
N LEU A 2 -16.45 -21.52 8.06
CA LEU A 2 -15.39 -20.67 7.45
C LEU A 2 -15.15 -21.03 5.97
N ASP A 3 -15.99 -21.92 5.42
CA ASP A 3 -15.98 -22.33 4.01
C ASP A 3 -16.93 -21.51 3.12
N ARG A 4 -17.59 -20.49 3.68
CA ARG A 4 -18.32 -19.51 2.86
C ARG A 4 -17.40 -18.33 2.57
N VAL A 5 -16.84 -18.35 1.36
CA VAL A 5 -16.01 -17.33 0.72
C VAL A 5 -16.85 -16.08 0.38
N GLN A 6 -17.52 -15.47 1.37
CA GLN A 6 -18.36 -14.28 1.19
C GLN A 6 -18.30 -13.32 2.38
N LEU A 7 -17.12 -13.16 2.99
CA LEU A 7 -16.89 -12.05 3.90
C LEU A 7 -15.99 -11.03 3.19
N LYS A 8 -16.61 -9.96 2.68
CA LYS A 8 -15.92 -8.74 2.24
C LYS A 8 -15.20 -8.16 3.46
N THR A 9 -13.90 -8.40 3.59
CA THR A 9 -13.13 -7.94 4.75
C THR A 9 -12.00 -7.02 4.31
N ASN A 10 -12.07 -5.77 4.76
CA ASN A 10 -11.05 -4.73 4.63
C ASN A 10 -9.78 -5.08 5.43
N GLY A 11 -9.05 -6.13 5.03
CA GLY A 11 -7.82 -6.60 5.69
C GLY A 11 -8.00 -7.79 6.65
N GLU A 12 -6.91 -8.52 6.95
CA GLU A 12 -6.90 -9.70 7.85
C GLU A 12 -7.39 -9.37 9.27
N ILE A 13 -7.29 -8.10 9.71
CA ILE A 13 -7.85 -7.64 10.97
C ILE A 13 -9.38 -7.76 11.02
N THR A 14 -10.05 -7.55 9.90
CA THR A 14 -11.51 -7.67 9.83
C THR A 14 -11.92 -9.14 9.88
N ILE A 15 -11.13 -10.03 9.26
CA ILE A 15 -11.30 -11.49 9.36
C ILE A 15 -11.12 -11.93 10.81
N TRP A 16 -10.07 -11.45 11.48
CA TRP A 16 -9.82 -11.72 12.90
C TRP A 16 -11.00 -11.27 13.78
N LYS A 17 -11.44 -10.01 13.66
CA LYS A 17 -12.55 -9.47 14.46
C LYS A 17 -13.85 -10.24 14.20
N ALA A 18 -14.13 -10.62 12.96
CA ALA A 18 -15.29 -11.43 12.62
C ALA A 18 -15.20 -12.85 13.20
N ALA A 19 -14.02 -13.48 13.11
CA ALA A 19 -13.77 -14.80 13.67
C ALA A 19 -13.91 -14.79 15.19
N LEU A 20 -13.39 -13.76 15.87
CA LEU A 20 -13.48 -13.61 17.32
C LEU A 20 -14.94 -13.42 17.77
N ARG A 21 -15.71 -12.54 17.11
CA ARG A 21 -17.15 -12.39 17.38
C ARG A 21 -17.92 -13.69 17.17
N TRP A 22 -17.59 -14.43 16.12
CA TRP A 22 -18.22 -15.74 15.88
C TRP A 22 -17.85 -16.75 16.98
N ALA A 23 -16.59 -16.75 17.44
CA ALA A 23 -16.15 -17.61 18.52
C ALA A 23 -16.86 -17.26 19.84
N ASP A 24 -17.04 -15.98 20.14
CA ASP A 24 -17.81 -15.51 21.31
C ASP A 24 -19.26 -15.97 21.26
N GLU A 25 -19.89 -15.84 20.10
CA GLU A 25 -21.27 -16.32 19.90
C GLU A 25 -21.36 -17.83 20.14
N LYS A 26 -20.40 -18.60 19.61
CA LYS A 26 -20.35 -20.06 19.83
C LYS A 26 -20.02 -20.46 21.27
N CYS A 27 -19.29 -19.63 22.01
CA CYS A 27 -19.11 -19.85 23.44
C CYS A 27 -20.46 -19.63 24.17
N ARG A 28 -21.17 -18.54 23.85
CA ARG A 28 -22.47 -18.23 24.47
C ARG A 28 -23.55 -19.25 24.16
N GLU A 29 -23.66 -19.71 22.91
CA GLU A 29 -24.59 -20.79 22.52
C GLU A 29 -24.34 -22.08 23.31
N ASN A 30 -23.10 -22.36 23.69
CA ASN A 30 -22.72 -23.53 24.45
C ASN A 30 -22.77 -23.34 25.97
N GLY A 31 -23.18 -22.15 26.46
CA GLY A 31 -23.15 -21.81 27.89
C GLY A 31 -21.74 -21.69 28.48
N GLU A 32 -20.73 -21.50 27.64
CA GLU A 32 -19.34 -21.33 28.03
C GLU A 32 -18.97 -19.84 28.15
N GLU A 33 -18.04 -19.53 29.06
CA GLU A 33 -17.46 -18.19 29.14
C GLU A 33 -16.68 -17.85 27.85
N CYS A 34 -16.79 -16.61 27.38
CA CYS A 34 -16.03 -16.07 26.23
C CYS A 34 -14.56 -15.81 26.59
N SER A 35 -13.87 -16.81 27.15
CA SER A 35 -12.46 -16.74 27.49
C SER A 35 -11.58 -17.00 26.26
N ALA A 36 -10.34 -16.48 26.26
CA ALA A 36 -9.37 -16.71 25.19
C ALA A 36 -9.13 -18.20 24.88
N LYS A 37 -9.17 -19.04 25.92
CA LYS A 37 -9.05 -20.50 25.79
C LYS A 37 -10.23 -21.08 25.02
N ASN A 38 -11.46 -20.69 25.36
CA ASN A 38 -12.66 -21.20 24.71
C ASN A 38 -12.79 -20.65 23.28
N GLN A 39 -12.50 -19.36 23.07
CA GLN A 39 -12.42 -18.75 21.74
C GLN A 39 -11.44 -19.52 20.83
N ARG A 40 -10.24 -19.84 21.33
CA ARG A 40 -9.25 -20.64 20.59
C ARG A 40 -9.79 -22.02 20.24
N LEU A 41 -10.48 -22.68 21.18
CA LEU A 41 -11.10 -23.99 20.95
C LEU A 41 -12.19 -23.91 19.87
N LYS A 42 -13.06 -22.88 19.89
CA LYS A 42 -14.09 -22.69 18.86
C LYS A 42 -13.50 -22.41 17.48
N LEU A 43 -12.46 -21.59 17.41
CA LEU A 43 -11.78 -21.27 16.16
C LEU A 43 -11.04 -22.47 15.57
N GLY A 44 -10.43 -23.30 16.44
CA GLY A 44 -9.81 -24.57 16.08
C GLY A 44 -8.83 -24.45 14.91
N PRO A 45 -8.83 -25.39 13.95
CA PRO A 45 -7.92 -25.37 12.80
C PRO A 45 -8.05 -24.12 11.92
N ALA A 46 -9.20 -23.44 11.96
CA ALA A 46 -9.44 -22.28 11.12
C ALA A 46 -8.70 -21.03 11.60
N LEU A 47 -8.23 -21.00 12.86
CA LEU A 47 -7.32 -19.99 13.37
C LEU A 47 -6.07 -19.86 12.49
N TYR A 48 -5.53 -20.99 12.04
CA TYR A 48 -4.32 -21.04 11.20
C TYR A 48 -4.54 -20.59 9.76
N LYS A 49 -5.81 -20.43 9.35
CA LYS A 49 -6.17 -19.84 8.06
C LYS A 49 -6.12 -18.30 8.09
N ILE A 50 -6.05 -17.69 9.27
CA ILE A 50 -5.88 -16.24 9.45
C ILE A 50 -4.40 -15.88 9.29
N ARG A 51 -4.11 -14.81 8.56
CA ARG A 51 -2.76 -14.48 8.10
C ARG A 51 -2.21 -13.29 8.85
N PHE A 52 -1.89 -13.53 10.12
CA PHE A 52 -1.35 -12.50 11.01
C PHE A 52 -0.08 -11.82 10.46
N THR A 53 0.70 -12.54 9.64
CA THR A 53 1.88 -12.04 8.90
C THR A 53 1.58 -10.87 7.94
N HIS A 54 0.32 -10.73 7.53
CA HIS A 54 -0.16 -9.67 6.63
C HIS A 54 -0.98 -8.61 7.38
N MET A 55 -1.02 -8.68 8.71
CA MET A 55 -1.58 -7.63 9.54
C MET A 55 -0.51 -6.57 9.80
N PRO A 56 -0.85 -5.27 9.82
CA PRO A 56 0.08 -4.24 10.28
C PRO A 56 0.57 -4.54 11.70
N LYS A 57 1.85 -4.31 11.98
CA LYS A 57 2.47 -4.62 13.28
C LYS A 57 1.79 -3.91 14.44
N GLU A 58 1.32 -2.69 14.21
CA GLU A 58 0.59 -1.86 15.18
C GLU A 58 -0.76 -2.48 15.52
N GLU A 59 -1.51 -2.93 14.51
CA GLU A 59 -2.80 -3.59 14.72
C GLU A 59 -2.64 -4.96 15.38
N PHE A 60 -1.65 -5.73 14.96
CA PHE A 60 -1.33 -7.01 15.58
C PHE A 60 -0.98 -6.84 17.06
N ALA A 61 -0.14 -5.87 17.40
CA ALA A 61 0.22 -5.55 18.78
C ALA A 61 -0.95 -5.02 19.60
N LYS A 62 -1.85 -4.24 18.99
CA LYS A 62 -2.99 -3.62 19.69
C LYS A 62 -4.16 -4.58 19.90
N GLU A 63 -4.45 -5.45 18.93
CA GLU A 63 -5.71 -6.19 18.87
C GLU A 63 -5.51 -7.70 19.10
N ILE A 64 -4.37 -8.26 18.69
CA ILE A 64 -4.15 -9.72 18.69
C ILE A 64 -3.33 -10.13 19.91
N VAL A 65 -2.24 -9.41 20.22
CA VAL A 65 -1.42 -9.69 21.41
C VAL A 65 -2.24 -9.66 22.70
N PRO A 66 -3.11 -8.64 22.96
CA PRO A 66 -3.88 -8.59 24.21
C PRO A 66 -5.02 -9.60 24.25
N SER A 67 -5.43 -10.18 23.11
CA SER A 67 -6.55 -11.14 23.05
C SER A 67 -6.27 -12.44 23.81
N GLY A 68 -4.99 -12.79 24.00
CA GLY A 68 -4.57 -14.04 24.65
C GLY A 68 -4.92 -15.32 23.88
N VAL A 69 -5.53 -15.23 22.70
CA VAL A 69 -5.96 -16.38 21.89
C VAL A 69 -4.77 -17.08 21.23
N LEU A 70 -3.72 -16.33 20.85
CA LEU A 70 -2.48 -16.88 20.30
C LEU A 70 -1.52 -17.27 21.43
N THR A 71 -0.81 -18.37 21.24
CA THR A 71 0.24 -18.79 22.19
C THR A 71 1.47 -17.89 22.08
N MET A 72 2.31 -17.82 23.12
CA MET A 72 3.53 -17.02 23.06
C MET A 72 4.46 -17.42 21.91
N ALA A 73 4.59 -18.72 21.64
CA ALA A 73 5.36 -19.21 20.49
C ALA A 73 4.81 -18.69 19.15
N GLU A 74 3.49 -18.66 18.99
CA GLU A 74 2.82 -18.13 17.80
C GLU A 74 2.99 -16.62 17.67
N LEU A 75 2.84 -15.86 18.76
CA LEU A 75 3.08 -14.40 18.77
C LEU A 75 4.52 -14.05 18.39
N ILE A 76 5.49 -14.71 19.04
CA ILE A 76 6.92 -14.52 18.76
C ILE A 76 7.22 -14.86 17.29
N SER A 77 6.63 -15.93 16.75
CA SER A 77 6.85 -16.32 15.36
C SER A 77 6.38 -15.24 14.36
N VAL A 78 5.25 -14.57 14.65
CA VAL A 78 4.71 -13.49 13.80
C VAL A 78 5.53 -12.21 13.96
N LEU A 79 5.93 -11.86 15.18
CA LEU A 79 6.78 -10.69 15.44
C LEU A 79 8.15 -10.82 14.78
N LEU A 80 8.78 -12.00 14.87
CA LEU A 80 10.06 -12.27 14.19
C LEU A 80 9.93 -12.19 12.67
N PHE A 81 8.80 -12.64 12.12
CA PHE A 81 8.51 -12.47 10.70
C PHE A 81 8.43 -10.99 10.30
N HIS A 82 7.79 -10.14 11.10
CA HIS A 82 7.75 -8.69 10.85
C HIS A 82 9.12 -8.00 10.99
N ALA A 83 9.97 -8.49 11.90
CA ALA A 83 11.32 -7.94 12.09
C ALA A 83 12.30 -8.36 10.98
N HIS A 84 12.23 -9.62 10.53
CA HIS A 84 13.19 -10.21 9.59
C HIS A 84 12.53 -11.17 8.58
N PRO A 85 11.85 -10.66 7.54
CA PRO A 85 11.10 -11.49 6.58
C PRO A 85 11.97 -12.45 5.73
N ASN A 86 13.30 -12.26 5.69
CA ASN A 86 14.25 -13.05 4.89
C ASN A 86 15.13 -14.04 5.68
N ARG A 87 14.92 -14.20 7.00
CA ARG A 87 15.58 -15.28 7.79
C ARG A 87 14.56 -16.37 8.13
N GLY A 88 14.08 -17.05 7.10
CA GLY A 88 13.56 -18.40 7.31
C GLY A 88 14.75 -19.29 7.68
N ILE A 89 14.58 -20.15 8.68
CA ILE A 89 15.51 -21.23 9.08
C ILE A 89 16.48 -20.81 10.20
N PHE A 90 15.98 -20.92 11.45
CA PHE A 90 16.64 -21.24 12.74
C PHE A 90 16.10 -20.37 13.88
N VAL A 91 14.92 -20.74 14.40
CA VAL A 91 14.37 -20.18 15.63
C VAL A 91 13.55 -21.28 16.33
N PRO A 92 13.56 -21.39 17.68
CA PRO A 92 12.69 -22.29 18.45
C PRO A 92 11.16 -22.08 18.24
N TYR A 93 10.76 -21.11 17.42
CA TYR A 93 9.37 -20.71 17.18
C TYR A 93 9.04 -20.74 15.69
N PRO A 94 8.75 -21.92 15.10
CA PRO A 94 8.41 -22.03 13.69
C PRO A 94 7.09 -21.30 13.37
N LEU A 95 7.07 -20.54 12.28
CA LEU A 95 5.89 -19.81 11.83
C LEU A 95 4.82 -20.78 11.30
N LYS A 96 3.68 -20.82 11.99
CA LYS A 96 2.54 -21.72 11.64
C LYS A 96 1.48 -21.05 10.76
N PHE A 97 1.56 -19.73 10.59
CA PHE A 97 0.60 -18.96 9.81
C PHE A 97 1.08 -18.78 8.38
N SER A 98 0.14 -18.78 7.43
CA SER A 98 0.47 -18.62 6.02
C SER A 98 1.17 -17.28 5.74
N THR A 99 2.29 -17.33 5.04
CA THR A 99 3.01 -16.17 4.50
C THR A 99 2.59 -15.83 3.07
N GLN A 100 1.69 -16.60 2.46
CA GLN A 100 1.16 -16.34 1.13
C GLN A 100 0.00 -15.35 1.21
N ARG A 101 -0.16 -14.47 0.22
CA ARG A 101 -1.34 -13.57 0.09
C ARG A 101 -2.59 -14.35 -0.29
N ARG A 102 -3.79 -13.91 0.13
CA ARG A 102 -5.04 -14.59 -0.29
C ARG A 102 -5.20 -14.28 -1.77
N THR A 103 -5.08 -15.29 -2.62
CA THR A 103 -5.59 -15.17 -3.99
C THR A 103 -7.09 -15.03 -3.88
N LEU A 104 -7.59 -13.84 -4.20
CA LEU A 104 -9.02 -13.59 -4.32
C LEU A 104 -9.58 -14.61 -5.32
N SER A 105 -10.65 -15.32 -4.94
CA SER A 105 -11.37 -16.21 -5.86
C SER A 105 -11.77 -15.41 -7.11
N LYS A 106 -11.57 -15.98 -8.30
CA LYS A 106 -11.72 -15.37 -9.63
C LYS A 106 -13.15 -14.96 -10.03
N HIS A 107 -14.05 -14.70 -9.07
CA HIS A 107 -15.47 -14.43 -9.34
C HIS A 107 -16.10 -13.34 -8.45
N ILE A 108 -15.33 -12.28 -8.15
CA ILE A 108 -15.88 -10.97 -7.77
C ILE A 108 -15.11 -9.97 -8.62
N ASP A 109 -15.83 -9.11 -9.33
CA ASP A 109 -15.26 -8.06 -10.16
C ASP A 109 -14.07 -7.41 -9.47
N ALA A 110 -12.96 -7.40 -10.20
CA ALA A 110 -11.66 -7.07 -9.68
C ALA A 110 -11.71 -5.75 -8.90
N TYR A 111 -11.39 -5.81 -7.60
CA TYR A 111 -10.73 -4.69 -6.93
C TYR A 111 -9.34 -4.59 -7.57
N VAL A 112 -9.29 -4.13 -8.81
CA VAL A 112 -8.07 -3.65 -9.46
C VAL A 112 -7.67 -2.47 -8.58
N CYS A 113 -6.58 -2.58 -7.82
CA CYS A 113 -5.91 -1.36 -7.34
C CYS A 113 -5.64 -0.56 -8.62
N PRO A 114 -6.32 0.56 -8.86
CA PRO A 114 -6.25 1.17 -10.17
C PRO A 114 -4.82 1.67 -10.35
N VAL A 115 -4.16 1.13 -11.37
CA VAL A 115 -2.85 1.59 -11.79
C VAL A 115 -3.07 2.91 -12.49
N LEU A 116 -2.57 3.99 -11.90
CA LEU A 116 -2.55 5.27 -12.59
C LEU A 116 -1.56 5.13 -13.74
N THR A 117 -1.94 5.62 -14.91
CA THR A 117 -1.09 5.57 -16.11
C THR A 117 -1.00 6.96 -16.71
N LEU A 118 0.22 7.37 -17.06
CA LEU A 118 0.50 8.57 -17.84
C LEU A 118 1.36 8.17 -19.03
N ARG A 119 0.84 8.38 -20.23
CA ARG A 119 1.63 8.33 -21.46
C ARG A 119 2.20 9.72 -21.72
N VAL A 120 3.52 9.83 -21.82
CA VAL A 120 4.22 11.06 -22.19
C VAL A 120 4.52 10.98 -23.68
N ASP A 121 3.63 11.55 -24.50
CA ASP A 121 3.84 11.70 -25.94
C ASP A 121 4.76 12.89 -26.25
N HIS A 122 5.39 12.85 -27.42
CA HIS A 122 6.36 13.86 -27.88
C HIS A 122 7.49 14.07 -26.86
N LEU A 123 8.02 12.98 -26.31
CA LEU A 123 9.01 13.02 -25.22
C LEU A 123 10.27 13.79 -25.63
N SER A 124 10.69 13.67 -26.89
CA SER A 124 11.83 14.42 -27.44
C SER A 124 11.63 15.94 -27.40
N ALA A 125 10.41 16.43 -27.67
CA ALA A 125 10.06 17.84 -27.59
C ALA A 125 9.95 18.30 -26.12
N PHE A 126 9.29 17.49 -25.27
CA PHE A 126 9.19 17.72 -23.83
C PHE A 126 10.55 17.97 -23.16
N VAL A 127 11.58 17.21 -23.56
CA VAL A 127 12.96 17.35 -23.04
C VAL A 127 13.66 18.63 -23.52
N ARG A 128 13.30 19.13 -24.70
CA ARG A 128 13.90 20.34 -25.31
C ARG A 128 13.31 21.62 -24.72
N GLU A 129 11.99 21.69 -24.59
CA GLU A 129 11.24 22.89 -24.21
C GLU A 129 11.36 23.19 -22.71
N GLY A 130 11.52 22.15 -21.87
CA GLY A 130 12.08 22.23 -20.52
C GLY A 130 11.25 22.89 -19.43
N SER A 131 10.18 23.62 -19.76
CA SER A 131 9.20 24.15 -18.80
C SER A 131 7.91 23.34 -18.70
N ASP A 132 7.71 22.38 -19.61
CA ASP A 132 6.45 21.64 -19.72
C ASP A 132 6.29 20.60 -18.60
N ARG A 133 5.06 20.52 -18.08
CA ARG A 133 4.61 19.51 -17.14
C ARG A 133 3.50 18.69 -17.81
N ARG A 134 3.48 17.39 -17.54
CA ARG A 134 2.43 16.48 -18.02
C ARG A 134 1.73 15.86 -16.82
N ILE A 135 0.39 15.90 -16.82
CA ILE A 135 -0.45 15.40 -15.73
C ILE A 135 -1.39 14.35 -16.32
N SER A 136 -1.58 13.23 -15.61
CA SER A 136 -2.55 12.20 -16.03
C SER A 136 -3.98 12.62 -15.73
N ASP A 137 -4.94 11.88 -16.30
CA ASP A 137 -6.31 11.90 -15.81
C ASP A 137 -6.37 11.51 -14.33
N ALA A 138 -7.39 12.04 -13.64
CA ALA A 138 -7.62 11.75 -12.24
C ALA A 138 -8.27 10.39 -12.05
N VAL A 139 -7.63 9.53 -11.27
CA VAL A 139 -8.16 8.24 -10.84
C VAL A 139 -8.66 8.37 -9.41
N HIS A 140 -9.93 8.00 -9.18
CA HIS A 140 -10.54 8.14 -7.86
C HIS A 140 -10.30 6.88 -7.02
N ILE A 141 -9.59 7.03 -5.90
CA ILE A 141 -9.32 5.95 -4.95
C ILE A 141 -9.78 6.39 -3.58
N LYS A 142 -10.69 5.60 -2.97
CA LYS A 142 -11.34 5.92 -1.69
C LYS A 142 -11.97 7.33 -1.65
N GLY A 143 -12.51 7.79 -2.78
CA GLY A 143 -13.18 9.10 -2.90
C GLY A 143 -12.24 10.29 -3.07
N LEU A 144 -10.91 10.09 -3.14
CA LEU A 144 -9.95 11.14 -3.44
C LEU A 144 -9.44 11.01 -4.88
N PRO A 145 -9.24 12.11 -5.63
CA PRO A 145 -8.62 12.08 -6.95
C PRO A 145 -7.10 11.94 -6.84
N TRP A 146 -6.53 11.05 -7.65
CA TRP A 146 -5.09 10.80 -7.72
C TRP A 146 -4.59 11.00 -9.14
N MET A 147 -3.44 11.66 -9.29
CA MET A 147 -2.86 11.97 -10.60
C MET A 147 -1.35 11.78 -10.60
N ILE A 148 -0.81 11.32 -11.73
CA ILE A 148 0.63 11.35 -12.00
C ILE A 148 1.00 12.73 -12.51
N LEU A 149 2.13 13.26 -12.04
CA LEU A 149 2.78 14.45 -12.58
C LEU A 149 4.20 14.07 -13.05
N ALA A 150 4.48 14.27 -14.32
CA ALA A 150 5.81 14.22 -14.91
C ALA A 150 6.30 15.63 -15.22
N ALA A 151 7.55 15.93 -14.87
CA ALA A 151 8.18 17.21 -15.14
C ALA A 151 9.65 17.02 -15.54
N LEU A 152 10.15 17.85 -16.45
CA LEU A 152 11.59 17.93 -16.66
C LEU A 152 12.21 18.72 -15.52
N VAL A 153 13.28 18.17 -14.97
CA VAL A 153 13.97 18.71 -13.81
C VAL A 153 15.45 18.83 -14.15
N SER A 154 16.06 19.99 -13.87
CA SER A 154 17.49 20.20 -14.12
C SER A 154 18.22 20.42 -12.80
N ASP A 155 19.32 19.69 -12.59
CA ASP A 155 20.21 19.94 -11.47
C ASP A 155 20.83 21.34 -11.60
N PRO A 156 20.73 22.20 -10.57
CA PRO A 156 21.25 23.56 -10.65
C PRO A 156 22.76 23.62 -10.87
N SER A 157 23.50 22.63 -10.35
CA SER A 157 24.96 22.56 -10.34
C SER A 157 25.51 21.90 -11.60
N THR A 158 25.04 20.70 -11.95
CA THR A 158 25.58 19.93 -13.09
C THR A 158 24.87 20.24 -14.40
N LYS A 159 23.71 20.91 -14.36
CA LYS A 159 22.78 21.08 -15.49
C LYS A 159 22.27 19.76 -16.06
N GLU A 160 22.48 18.65 -15.35
CA GLU A 160 21.96 17.34 -15.75
C GLU A 160 20.44 17.32 -15.68
N LYS A 161 19.82 16.73 -16.69
CA LYS A 161 18.36 16.66 -16.84
C LYS A 161 17.82 15.33 -16.35
N PHE A 162 16.77 15.40 -15.54
CA PHE A 162 16.07 14.27 -14.94
C PHE A 162 14.59 14.32 -15.27
N LEU A 163 13.98 13.13 -15.33
CA LEU A 163 12.54 12.98 -15.20
C LEU A 163 12.18 13.11 -13.72
N GLY A 164 11.48 14.17 -13.36
CA GLY A 164 10.74 14.28 -12.12
C GLY A 164 9.42 13.51 -12.24
N PHE A 165 9.14 12.62 -11.30
CA PHE A 165 7.96 11.75 -11.33
C PHE A 165 7.28 11.75 -9.96
N TYR A 166 6.07 12.28 -9.93
CA TYR A 166 5.31 12.54 -8.71
C TYR A 166 3.90 12.00 -8.79
N LEU A 167 3.35 11.70 -7.61
CA LEU A 167 1.96 11.38 -7.36
C LEU A 167 1.34 12.53 -6.59
N ARG A 168 0.17 12.97 -7.05
CA ARG A 168 -0.68 13.96 -6.38
C ARG A 168 -1.94 13.30 -5.88
N CYS A 169 -2.44 13.75 -4.74
CA CYS A 169 -3.69 13.31 -4.14
C CYS A 169 -4.50 14.53 -3.71
N GLY A 170 -5.80 14.51 -4.03
CA GLY A 170 -6.75 15.53 -3.62
C GLY A 170 -6.74 16.78 -4.50
N GLU A 171 -7.71 17.65 -4.19
CA GLU A 171 -7.86 19.00 -4.73
C GLU A 171 -7.62 20.01 -3.62
N GLU A 172 -7.27 21.25 -3.96
CA GLU A 172 -7.23 22.34 -2.99
C GLU A 172 -8.67 22.57 -2.47
N ASN A 173 -8.91 22.25 -1.20
CA ASN A 173 -10.22 22.41 -0.57
C ASN A 173 -10.09 22.69 0.92
N ASP A 174 -11.09 23.36 1.50
CA ASP A 174 -11.11 23.68 2.94
C ASP A 174 -11.33 22.46 3.86
N SER A 175 -11.26 21.24 3.33
CA SER A 175 -11.45 20.02 4.12
C SER A 175 -10.16 19.65 4.86
N GLU A 176 -10.27 19.03 6.04
CA GLU A 176 -9.11 18.51 6.79
C GLU A 176 -9.08 16.99 6.66
N TRP A 177 -8.24 16.47 5.76
CA TRP A 177 -8.06 15.04 5.54
C TRP A 177 -6.58 14.69 5.51
N SER A 178 -6.27 13.42 5.80
CA SER A 178 -4.95 12.86 5.58
C SER A 178 -5.06 11.45 5.02
N CYS A 179 -4.10 11.06 4.19
CA CYS A 179 -4.05 9.74 3.59
C CYS A 179 -2.63 9.21 3.54
N PHE A 180 -2.35 8.15 4.28
CA PHE A 180 -1.12 7.39 4.10
C PHE A 180 -1.25 6.41 2.94
N CYS A 181 -0.28 6.38 2.04
CA CYS A 181 -0.19 5.31 1.05
C CYS A 181 1.24 4.88 0.80
N SER A 182 1.39 3.66 0.26
CA SER A 182 2.62 3.24 -0.37
C SER A 182 2.42 3.26 -1.87
N ALA A 183 3.31 3.90 -2.62
CA ALA A 183 3.21 4.05 -4.06
C ALA A 183 4.44 3.44 -4.74
N THR A 184 4.20 2.60 -5.76
CA THR A 184 5.25 2.06 -6.63
C THR A 184 5.17 2.76 -7.98
N PHE A 185 6.18 3.58 -8.25
CA PHE A 185 6.36 4.32 -9.49
C PHE A 185 7.12 3.47 -10.50
N ARG A 186 6.64 3.36 -11.73
CA ARG A 186 7.22 2.52 -12.79
C ARG A 186 7.33 3.29 -14.09
N ILE A 187 8.43 3.08 -14.82
CA ILE A 187 8.49 3.34 -16.26
C ILE A 187 8.35 2.00 -16.96
N VAL A 188 7.28 1.87 -17.74
CA VAL A 188 6.90 0.61 -18.39
C VAL A 188 7.84 0.32 -19.55
N SER A 189 8.34 -0.91 -19.63
CA SER A 189 9.14 -1.31 -20.76
C SER A 189 8.30 -1.39 -22.03
N GLN A 190 8.81 -0.78 -23.10
CA GLN A 190 8.25 -0.83 -24.45
C GLN A 190 8.79 -2.03 -25.26
N LYS A 191 9.58 -2.92 -24.64
CA LYS A 191 10.20 -4.09 -25.29
C LYS A 191 9.91 -5.35 -24.48
N GLU A 192 9.40 -6.39 -25.13
CA GLU A 192 8.94 -7.64 -24.49
C GLU A 192 10.03 -8.37 -23.67
N SER A 193 11.31 -8.20 -24.02
CA SER A 193 12.45 -8.83 -23.33
C SER A 193 13.05 -7.99 -22.19
N LYS A 194 12.52 -6.78 -21.93
CA LYS A 194 13.05 -5.84 -20.95
C LYS A 194 12.05 -5.63 -19.82
N LYS A 195 12.59 -5.40 -18.61
CA LYS A 195 11.78 -5.18 -17.41
C LYS A 195 11.52 -3.70 -17.20
N ASP A 196 10.40 -3.40 -16.57
CA ASP A 196 10.10 -2.06 -16.07
C ASP A 196 11.18 -1.59 -15.10
N PHE A 197 11.37 -0.27 -15.07
CA PHE A 197 12.16 0.34 -14.01
C PHE A 197 11.23 0.91 -12.94
N SER A 198 11.39 0.45 -11.71
CA SER A 198 10.45 0.78 -10.64
C SER A 198 11.13 1.20 -9.34
N ARG A 199 10.55 2.20 -8.66
CA ARG A 199 10.93 2.65 -7.32
C ARG A 199 9.69 2.77 -6.45
N LYS A 200 9.84 2.51 -5.14
CA LYS A 200 8.73 2.52 -4.18
C LYS A 200 8.99 3.56 -3.10
N LEU A 201 7.93 4.22 -2.65
CA LEU A 201 7.98 5.17 -1.53
C LEU A 201 6.68 5.11 -0.72
N CYS A 202 6.73 5.56 0.53
CA CYS A 202 5.55 5.70 1.40
C CYS A 202 5.41 7.15 1.83
N HIS A 203 4.20 7.69 1.86
CA HIS A 203 3.97 9.10 2.18
C HIS A 203 2.61 9.32 2.84
N PHE A 204 2.55 10.37 3.67
CA PHE A 204 1.32 10.92 4.21
C PHE A 204 0.94 12.15 3.39
N PHE A 205 -0.18 12.07 2.67
CA PHE A 205 -0.78 13.23 2.04
C PHE A 205 -1.67 13.92 3.06
N HIS A 206 -1.67 15.26 3.03
CA HIS A 206 -2.52 16.10 3.87
C HIS A 206 -3.37 17.01 3.00
N ALA A 207 -4.52 17.43 3.52
CA ALA A 207 -5.28 18.50 2.91
C ALA A 207 -4.53 19.83 2.99
N ASN A 208 -4.70 20.69 1.99
CA ASN A 208 -4.11 22.03 1.91
C ASN A 208 -2.59 22.09 1.89
N SER A 209 -1.90 20.97 1.68
CA SER A 209 -0.51 20.98 1.22
C SER A 209 -0.47 20.68 -0.28
N ALA A 210 0.32 21.45 -1.03
CA ALA A 210 0.69 21.10 -2.41
C ALA A 210 1.67 19.90 -2.42
N ASP A 211 1.48 18.93 -1.52
CA ASP A 211 2.40 17.83 -1.27
C ASP A 211 2.46 16.93 -2.50
N ARG A 212 3.62 17.00 -3.15
CA ARG A 212 3.98 16.14 -4.27
C ARG A 212 4.84 15.03 -3.71
N CYS A 213 4.27 13.85 -3.60
CA CYS A 213 4.97 12.64 -3.22
C CYS A 213 5.67 12.07 -4.45
N GLY A 214 6.99 11.97 -4.45
CA GLY A 214 7.68 11.42 -5.62
C GLY A 214 9.17 11.60 -5.59
N PHE A 215 9.75 11.52 -6.77
CA PHE A 215 11.19 11.60 -6.97
C PHE A 215 11.52 12.78 -7.89
N TYR A 216 12.27 13.74 -7.36
CA TYR A 216 12.82 14.84 -8.14
C TYR A 216 13.79 14.35 -9.23
N ASN A 217 14.57 13.32 -8.92
CA ASN A 217 15.52 12.67 -9.82
C ASN A 217 15.14 11.20 -10.04
N PHE A 218 13.99 10.93 -10.67
CA PHE A 218 13.53 9.55 -10.86
C PHE A 218 14.51 8.75 -11.73
N MET A 219 14.86 9.31 -12.89
CA MET A 219 15.80 8.77 -13.87
C MET A 219 16.41 9.92 -14.69
N THR A 220 17.67 9.80 -15.12
CA THR A 220 18.28 10.76 -16.06
C THR A 220 17.61 10.64 -17.42
N ILE A 221 17.46 11.77 -18.14
CA ILE A 221 16.85 11.76 -19.47
C ILE A 221 17.69 10.96 -20.47
N GLU A 222 19.02 11.05 -20.37
CA GLU A 222 19.93 10.24 -21.19
C GLU A 222 19.65 8.75 -21.04
N ARG A 223 19.50 8.27 -19.79
CA ARG A 223 19.21 6.87 -19.52
C ARG A 223 17.80 6.47 -19.98
N LEU A 224 16.81 7.34 -19.82
CA LEU A 224 15.44 7.09 -20.24
C LEU A 224 15.35 6.92 -21.76
N MET A 225 15.94 7.83 -22.52
CA MET A 225 15.85 7.87 -23.99
C MET A 225 16.85 6.94 -24.69
N ASN A 226 17.74 6.27 -23.95
CA ASN A 226 18.65 5.30 -24.53
C ASN A 226 17.88 4.07 -25.05
N GLN A 227 17.89 3.87 -26.36
CA GLN A 227 17.16 2.81 -27.06
C GLN A 227 17.51 1.38 -26.57
N ARG A 228 18.69 1.18 -25.94
CA ARG A 228 19.11 -0.12 -25.40
C ARG A 228 18.36 -0.50 -24.12
N ASN A 229 17.81 0.48 -23.41
CA ASN A 229 17.16 0.30 -22.12
C ASN A 229 15.70 -0.14 -22.26
N GLY A 230 15.02 0.28 -23.34
CA GLY A 230 13.68 -0.19 -23.69
C GLY A 230 12.54 0.48 -22.92
N TRP A 231 12.75 1.68 -22.37
CA TRP A 231 11.72 2.48 -21.69
C TRP A 231 11.17 3.64 -22.52
N TYR A 232 11.80 3.90 -23.66
CA TYR A 232 11.41 4.90 -24.64
C TYR A 232 11.15 4.21 -25.97
N ASP A 233 9.97 4.45 -26.54
CA ASP A 233 9.61 4.05 -27.90
C ASP A 233 9.97 5.22 -28.83
N SER A 234 11.03 5.05 -29.60
CA SER A 234 11.54 6.07 -30.52
C SER A 234 10.71 6.24 -31.79
N GLU A 235 9.91 5.23 -32.16
CA GLU A 235 9.04 5.32 -33.33
C GLU A 235 7.79 6.13 -33.01
N LYS A 236 7.25 5.96 -31.80
CA LYS A 236 6.08 6.71 -31.30
C LYS A 236 6.43 7.96 -30.50
N ASP A 237 7.72 8.24 -30.32
CA ASP A 237 8.27 9.30 -29.47
C ASP A 237 7.57 9.41 -28.10
N CYS A 238 7.56 8.30 -27.35
CA CYS A 238 6.80 8.23 -26.10
C CYS A 238 7.44 7.37 -25.02
N ALA A 239 7.05 7.62 -23.77
CA ALA A 239 7.28 6.74 -22.63
C ALA A 239 5.98 6.59 -21.82
N VAL A 240 5.80 5.44 -21.18
CA VAL A 240 4.62 5.16 -20.33
C VAL A 240 5.06 5.07 -18.88
N LEU A 241 4.39 5.86 -18.04
CA LEU A 241 4.60 5.95 -16.61
C LEU A 241 3.40 5.34 -15.90
N GLU A 242 3.65 4.52 -14.88
CA GLU A 242 2.61 3.90 -14.08
C GLU A 242 2.85 4.09 -12.58
N VAL A 243 1.77 4.26 -11.83
CA VAL A 243 1.83 4.28 -10.36
C VAL A 243 0.80 3.31 -9.80
N ASP A 244 1.29 2.35 -9.03
CA ASP A 244 0.48 1.41 -8.27
C ASP A 244 0.42 1.87 -6.82
N ILE A 245 -0.79 2.18 -6.37
CA ILE A 245 -1.05 2.75 -5.04
C ILE A 245 -1.57 1.64 -4.14
N ASP A 246 -0.73 1.26 -3.19
CA ASP A 246 -1.05 0.34 -2.13
C ASP A 246 -1.59 1.10 -0.91
N MET A 247 -2.92 1.06 -0.79
CA MET A 247 -3.70 1.69 0.29
C MET A 247 -4.01 0.73 1.44
N THR A 248 -3.37 -0.45 1.49
CA THR A 248 -3.64 -1.47 2.52
C THR A 248 -3.23 -1.03 3.92
N ASN A 249 -2.30 -0.06 4.04
CA ASN A 249 -1.91 0.57 5.30
C ASN A 249 -2.51 1.98 5.50
N ALA A 250 -3.48 2.38 4.67
CA ALA A 250 -4.01 3.75 4.72
C ALA A 250 -4.89 3.97 5.95
N ALA A 251 -4.35 4.64 6.96
CA ALA A 251 -5.14 5.34 7.96
C ALA A 251 -5.69 6.62 7.32
N ALA A 252 -6.99 6.62 6.99
CA ALA A 252 -7.71 7.86 6.73
C ALA A 252 -8.17 8.40 8.08
N ALA A 253 -7.51 9.43 8.60
CA ALA A 253 -8.04 10.18 9.73
C ALA A 253 -8.91 11.30 9.15
N THR A 254 -10.23 11.10 9.14
CA THR A 254 -11.17 12.22 9.10
C THR A 254 -11.27 12.72 10.53
N ASN A 255 -10.70 13.88 10.84
CA ASN A 255 -10.89 14.50 12.14
C ASN A 255 -12.35 14.96 12.25
N GLY A 256 -13.19 14.08 12.81
CA GLY A 256 -14.34 14.54 13.58
C GLY A 256 -13.80 15.27 14.79
N THR A 257 -13.82 16.60 14.73
CA THR A 257 -13.75 17.55 15.86
C THR A 257 -13.31 16.94 17.20
N GLN A 258 -12.01 16.94 17.46
CA GLN A 258 -11.52 16.95 18.84
C GLN A 258 -10.36 17.95 18.95
N LYS A 259 -10.72 19.21 19.21
CA LYS A 259 -9.82 20.22 19.76
C LYS A 259 -9.20 19.65 21.04
N ARG A 260 -7.99 19.09 20.97
CA ARG A 260 -7.10 19.01 22.14
C ARG A 260 -6.31 20.30 22.19
N ARG A 261 -6.84 21.18 23.03
CA ARG A 261 -6.23 22.42 23.51
C ARG A 261 -4.91 22.04 24.21
N TRP A 262 -3.79 22.34 23.57
CA TRP A 262 -2.50 22.38 24.26
C TRP A 262 -2.40 23.74 24.94
N SER A 263 -2.93 23.81 26.15
CA SER A 263 -2.52 24.80 27.14
C SER A 263 -2.45 24.07 28.47
N ASP A 264 -1.34 24.30 29.17
CA ASP A 264 -1.04 23.89 30.55
C ASP A 264 -0.21 22.61 30.69
N ALA A 265 1.11 22.75 30.56
CA ALA A 265 2.05 22.33 31.61
C ALA A 265 3.40 23.03 31.37
N PHE A 266 3.85 23.70 32.42
CA PHE A 266 5.18 24.27 32.61
C PHE A 266 6.30 23.23 32.39
#